data_AF-A0A9Q0BR83-F1
#
_entry.id   AF-A0A9Q0BR83-F1
#
_cell.length_a   1.000
_cell.length_b   1.000
_cell.length_c   1.000
_cell.angle_alpha   90.00
_cell.angle_beta   90.00
_cell.angle_gamma   90.00
#
_symmetry.space_group_name_H-M   'P 1'
#
loop_
_entity.id
_entity.type
_entity.pdbx_description
1 polymer ?
#
loop_
_entity_poly.entity_id
_entity_poly.type
_entity_poly.pdbx_seq_one_letter_code
_entity_poly.pdbx_strand_id
1 'polypeptide(L)'
;MKLSTYNFLTSMAIKGVKVGFPLKLTIIKKDVVESEFNPTFVERILPKLDWTAVYGAAQVAELTEDIPAVQPENIGENEVLLQKLHHLLFEIDVLEGQLECPETGRVFPITDGIPNMLLNEDEV
;
A
#
# COMPACT_ATOMS: atom_id res chain seq x y z
N MET A 1 7.13 -1.20 -7.05
CA MET A 1 6.84 -0.65 -5.72
C MET A 1 6.15 -1.70 -4.86
N LYS A 2 6.73 -2.03 -3.70
CA LYS A 2 6.09 -2.90 -2.71
C LYS A 2 4.84 -2.24 -2.13
N LEU A 3 3.80 -3.03 -1.83
CA LEU A 3 2.56 -2.51 -1.22
C LEU A 3 2.76 -2.00 0.21
N SER A 4 3.79 -2.47 0.92
CA SER A 4 4.24 -1.85 2.16
C SER A 4 4.64 -0.38 1.98
N THR A 5 5.32 -0.02 0.87
CA THR A 5 5.68 1.36 0.56
C THR A 5 4.45 2.23 0.32
N TYR A 6 3.47 1.72 -0.43
CA TYR A 6 2.21 2.41 -0.70
C TYR A 6 1.51 2.89 0.59
N ASN A 7 1.56 2.08 1.64
CA ASN A 7 0.93 2.39 2.93
C ASN A 7 1.55 3.62 3.65
N PHE A 8 2.73 4.08 3.22
CA PHE A 8 3.40 5.25 3.77
C PHE A 8 3.37 6.48 2.82
N LEU A 9 2.84 6.34 1.61
CA LEU A 9 2.78 7.43 0.63
C LEU A 9 1.54 8.27 0.85
N THR A 10 1.71 9.60 0.91
CA THR A 10 0.62 10.56 1.10
C THR A 10 0.79 11.77 0.18
N SER A 11 -0.33 12.36 -0.23
CA SER A 11 -0.37 13.60 -1.00
C SER A 11 -0.56 14.85 -0.13
N MET A 12 -0.35 14.77 1.19
CA MET A 12 -0.45 15.92 2.12
C MET A 12 0.52 17.05 1.80
N ALA A 13 1.54 16.81 0.97
CA ALA A 13 2.46 17.83 0.48
C ALA A 13 1.82 18.77 -0.57
N ILE A 14 0.68 18.40 -1.16
CA ILE A 14 -0.04 19.28 -2.09
C ILE A 14 -0.69 20.42 -1.29
N LYS A 15 -0.51 21.64 -1.79
CA LYS A 15 -1.09 22.85 -1.22
C LYS A 15 -2.59 22.75 -1.03
N GLY A 16 -3.04 22.97 0.20
CA GLY A 16 -4.46 23.02 0.56
C GLY A 16 -5.12 21.66 0.77
N VAL A 17 -4.41 20.54 0.58
CA VAL A 17 -4.92 19.19 0.87
C VAL A 17 -5.02 18.98 2.38
N LYS A 18 -6.17 18.49 2.83
CA LYS A 18 -6.45 18.08 4.21
C LYS A 18 -6.59 16.57 4.35
N VAL A 19 -6.98 15.89 3.28
CA VAL A 19 -7.14 14.44 3.20
C VAL A 19 -6.26 13.93 2.06
N GLY A 20 -5.00 13.60 2.40
CA GLY A 20 -4.02 13.10 1.44
C GLY A 20 -3.74 11.60 1.51
N PHE A 21 -4.52 10.85 2.27
CA PHE A 21 -4.31 9.42 2.52
C PHE A 21 -5.63 8.70 2.85
N PRO A 22 -5.83 7.44 2.44
CA PRO A 22 -4.99 6.68 1.50
C PRO A 22 -5.12 7.20 0.06
N LEU A 23 -4.05 7.04 -0.72
CA LEU A 23 -4.09 7.32 -2.17
C LEU A 23 -4.87 6.21 -2.86
N LYS A 24 -5.67 6.52 -3.90
CA LYS A 24 -6.33 5.45 -4.66
C LYS A 24 -5.29 4.76 -5.53
N LEU A 25 -5.01 3.50 -5.24
CA LEU A 25 -4.10 2.67 -6.01
C LEU A 25 -4.82 2.05 -7.21
N THR A 26 -4.20 2.13 -8.39
CA THR A 26 -4.57 1.32 -9.56
C THR A 26 -3.34 0.56 -10.02
N ILE A 27 -3.45 -0.76 -10.11
CA ILE A 27 -2.38 -1.64 -10.59
C ILE A 27 -2.64 -1.96 -12.06
N ILE A 28 -1.71 -1.61 -12.94
CA ILE A 28 -1.74 -1.99 -14.36
C ILE A 28 -0.92 -3.26 -14.56
N LYS A 29 0.26 -3.33 -13.93
CA LYS A 29 1.16 -4.48 -13.97
C LYS A 29 1.76 -4.70 -12.59
N LYS A 30 1.67 -5.93 -12.09
CA LYS A 30 2.33 -6.40 -10.87
C LYS A 30 3.19 -7.61 -11.17
N ASP A 31 4.19 -7.82 -10.34
CA ASP A 31 4.99 -9.03 -10.29
C ASP A 31 5.02 -9.58 -8.85
N VAL A 32 5.30 -10.86 -8.70
CA VAL A 32 5.43 -11.51 -7.39
C VAL A 32 6.87 -11.91 -7.21
N VAL A 33 7.55 -11.22 -6.29
CA VAL A 33 8.95 -11.47 -5.96
C VAL A 33 8.98 -12.08 -4.56
N GLU A 34 9.17 -13.40 -4.51
CA GLU A 34 9.27 -14.15 -3.24
C GLU A 34 10.34 -13.54 -2.33
N SER A 35 10.03 -13.49 -1.04
CA SER A 35 10.96 -13.00 -0.03
C SER A 35 10.85 -13.83 1.25
N GLU A 36 11.93 -13.89 2.03
CA GLU A 36 11.95 -14.68 3.25
C GLU A 36 10.91 -14.19 4.24
N PHE A 37 9.98 -15.07 4.62
CA PHE A 37 8.96 -14.78 5.62
C PHE A 37 9.58 -14.59 7.00
N ASN A 38 9.38 -13.41 7.58
CA ASN A 38 9.82 -13.09 8.93
C ASN A 38 8.62 -12.60 9.77
N PRO A 39 8.01 -13.46 10.59
CA PRO A 39 6.81 -13.11 11.36
C PRO A 39 7.07 -11.95 12.32
N THR A 40 8.23 -11.93 12.98
CA THR A 40 8.62 -10.84 13.90
C THR A 40 8.72 -9.50 13.20
N PHE A 41 9.12 -9.46 11.92
CA PHE A 41 9.16 -8.24 11.14
C PHE A 41 7.76 -7.73 10.79
N VAL A 42 6.87 -8.62 10.35
CA VAL A 42 5.47 -8.30 10.05
C VAL A 42 4.76 -7.77 11.31
N GLU A 43 4.93 -8.44 12.45
CA GLU A 43 4.38 -7.98 13.74
C GLU A 43 4.85 -6.58 14.14
N ARG A 44 6.12 -6.25 13.88
CA ARG A 44 6.70 -4.94 14.21
C ARG A 44 6.25 -3.83 13.29
N ILE A 45 5.96 -4.13 12.03
CA ILE A 45 5.51 -3.11 11.06
C ILE A 45 4.00 -2.88 11.16
N LEU A 46 3.22 -3.89 11.55
CA LEU A 46 1.75 -3.84 11.62
C LEU A 46 1.19 -2.62 12.36
N PRO A 47 1.69 -2.21 13.54
CA PRO A 47 1.20 -1.03 14.25
C PRO A 47 1.46 0.30 13.53
N LYS A 48 2.37 0.32 12.55
CA LYS A 48 2.68 1.50 11.74
C LYS A 48 1.88 1.57 10.44
N LEU A 49 1.21 0.48 10.08
CA LEU A 49 0.42 0.40 8.87
C LEU A 49 -1.01 0.86 9.16
N ASP A 50 -1.58 1.59 8.22
CA ASP A 50 -3.01 1.86 8.21
C ASP A 50 -3.76 0.69 7.57
N TRP A 51 -4.64 0.06 8.33
CA TRP A 51 -5.37 -1.13 7.89
C TRP A 51 -6.33 -0.84 6.72
N THR A 52 -6.90 0.37 6.65
CA THR A 52 -7.78 0.76 5.53
C THR A 52 -7.00 0.73 4.22
N ALA A 53 -5.77 1.25 4.24
CA ALA A 53 -4.87 1.19 3.11
C ALA A 53 -4.38 -0.24 2.80
N VAL A 54 -4.10 -1.07 3.82
CA VAL A 54 -3.75 -2.48 3.61
C VAL A 54 -4.89 -3.23 2.91
N TYR A 55 -6.12 -3.07 3.41
CA TYR A 55 -7.29 -3.71 2.80
C TYR A 55 -7.57 -3.18 1.39
N GLY A 56 -7.46 -1.86 1.17
CA GLY A 56 -7.56 -1.28 -0.17
C GLY A 56 -6.52 -1.83 -1.14
N ALA A 57 -5.28 -2.04 -0.68
CA ALA A 57 -4.25 -2.69 -1.50
C ALA A 57 -4.61 -4.15 -1.81
N ALA A 58 -5.15 -4.90 -0.85
CA ALA A 58 -5.61 -6.27 -1.06
C ALA A 58 -6.76 -6.34 -2.09
N GLN A 59 -7.66 -5.34 -2.10
CA GLN A 59 -8.73 -5.23 -3.11
C GLN A 59 -8.18 -5.09 -4.52
N VAL A 60 -7.23 -4.18 -4.73
CA VAL A 60 -6.64 -3.93 -6.05
C VAL A 60 -5.69 -5.06 -6.47
N ALA A 61 -5.09 -5.76 -5.50
CA ALA A 61 -4.23 -6.92 -5.73
C ALA A 61 -5.01 -8.23 -5.93
N GLU A 62 -6.34 -8.23 -5.84
CA GLU A 62 -7.22 -9.42 -5.98
C GLU A 62 -7.01 -10.47 -4.87
N LEU A 63 -6.65 -10.04 -3.66
CA LEU A 63 -6.38 -10.87 -2.48
C LEU A 63 -7.35 -10.60 -1.32
N THR A 64 -8.60 -10.23 -1.64
CA THR A 64 -9.61 -9.87 -0.63
C THR A 64 -10.06 -11.05 0.24
N GLU A 65 -9.92 -12.27 -0.25
CA GLU A 65 -10.24 -13.48 0.53
C GLU A 65 -9.18 -13.76 1.60
N ASP A 66 -7.97 -13.24 1.40
CA ASP A 66 -6.83 -13.46 2.27
C ASP A 66 -6.75 -12.45 3.42
N ILE A 67 -7.24 -11.23 3.18
CA ILE A 67 -7.10 -10.12 4.11
C ILE A 67 -8.47 -9.63 4.57
N PRO A 68 -8.79 -9.69 5.87
CA PRO A 68 -10.08 -9.26 6.37
C PRO A 68 -10.26 -7.74 6.29
N ALA A 69 -11.50 -7.30 6.04
CA ALA A 69 -11.86 -5.88 5.93
C ALA A 69 -11.63 -5.09 7.23
N VAL A 70 -11.80 -5.74 8.38
CA VAL A 70 -11.56 -5.16 9.71
C VAL A 70 -10.32 -5.81 10.30
N GLN A 71 -9.46 -4.98 10.89
CA GLN A 71 -8.24 -5.43 11.55
C GLN A 71 -8.59 -6.38 12.72
N PRO A 72 -8.14 -7.64 12.70
CA PRO A 72 -8.32 -8.54 13.84
C PRO A 72 -7.50 -8.08 15.05
N GLU A 73 -7.98 -8.33 16.26
CA GLU A 73 -7.26 -7.96 17.49
C GLU A 73 -5.98 -8.80 17.70
N ASN A 74 -6.00 -10.09 17.32
CA ASN A 74 -4.93 -11.05 17.56
C ASN A 74 -4.17 -11.45 16.27
N ILE A 75 -3.78 -10.48 15.44
CA ILE A 75 -3.07 -10.78 14.18
C ILE A 75 -1.75 -11.54 14.42
N GLY A 76 -0.99 -11.16 15.45
CA GLY A 76 0.32 -11.79 15.75
C GLY A 76 0.22 -13.27 16.12
N GLU A 77 -0.92 -13.72 16.65
CA GLU A 77 -1.14 -15.13 17.00
C GLU A 77 -1.59 -15.98 15.80
N ASN A 78 -1.96 -15.33 14.69
CA ASN A 78 -2.44 -16.00 13.49
C ASN A 78 -1.34 -16.05 12.42
N GLU A 79 -0.50 -17.09 12.49
CA GLU A 79 0.61 -17.29 11.56
C GLU A 79 0.15 -17.32 10.08
N VAL A 80 -1.02 -17.90 9.80
CA VAL A 80 -1.59 -17.94 8.44
C VAL A 80 -1.89 -16.54 7.94
N LEU A 81 -2.45 -15.67 8.78
CA LEU A 81 -2.70 -14.28 8.42
C LEU A 81 -1.40 -13.49 8.26
N LEU A 82 -0.39 -13.74 9.10
CA LEU A 82 0.93 -13.12 8.96
C LEU A 82 1.61 -13.49 7.64
N GLN A 83 1.50 -14.75 7.20
CA GLN A 83 2.01 -15.19 5.89
C GLN A 83 1.27 -14.50 4.74
N LYS A 84 -0.06 -14.39 4.82
CA LYS A 84 -0.88 -13.67 3.82
C LYS A 84 -0.54 -12.17 3.76
N LEU A 85 -0.32 -11.55 4.92
CA LEU A 85 0.13 -10.17 5.02
C LEU A 85 1.53 -9.98 4.46
N HIS A 86 2.46 -10.92 4.72
CA HIS A 86 3.80 -10.91 4.15
C HIS A 86 3.76 -10.93 2.62
N HIS A 87 2.97 -11.87 2.07
CA HIS A 87 2.77 -11.98 0.63
C HIS A 87 2.28 -10.65 0.03
N LEU A 88 1.20 -10.09 0.58
CA LEU A 88 0.66 -8.81 0.12
C LEU A 88 1.70 -7.68 0.22
N LEU A 89 2.32 -7.49 1.39
CA LEU A 89 3.08 -6.28 1.69
C LEU A 89 4.50 -6.28 1.11
N PHE A 90 5.11 -7.45 0.97
CA PHE A 90 6.54 -7.58 0.65
C PHE A 90 6.81 -8.36 -0.63
N GLU A 91 5.92 -9.25 -1.05
CA GLU A 91 6.15 -10.05 -2.26
C GLU A 91 5.55 -9.40 -3.51
N ILE A 92 4.41 -8.74 -3.37
CA ILE A 92 3.78 -8.04 -4.50
C ILE A 92 4.53 -6.76 -4.82
N ASP A 93 5.01 -6.69 -6.06
CA ASP A 93 5.71 -5.54 -6.60
C ASP A 93 4.90 -4.91 -7.75
N VAL A 94 4.37 -3.72 -7.53
CA VAL A 94 3.63 -2.98 -8.57
C VAL A 94 4.64 -2.38 -9.53
N LEU A 95 4.70 -2.87 -10.77
CA LEU A 95 5.62 -2.41 -11.81
C LEU A 95 5.07 -1.19 -12.56
N GLU A 96 3.79 -1.23 -12.93
CA GLU A 96 3.10 -0.14 -13.61
C GLU A 96 1.75 0.10 -12.94
N GLY A 97 1.38 1.37 -12.78
CA GLY A 97 0.16 1.75 -12.10
C GLY A 97 0.09 3.24 -11.85
N GLN A 98 -0.82 3.63 -10.96
CA GLN A 98 -0.97 5.02 -10.55
C GLN A 98 -1.51 5.10 -9.13
N LEU A 99 -1.16 6.19 -8.46
CA LEU A 99 -1.71 6.61 -7.18
C LEU A 99 -2.48 7.91 -7.40
N GLU A 100 -3.71 8.02 -6.92
CA GLU A 100 -4.51 9.23 -7.07
C GLU A 100 -4.77 9.86 -5.69
N CYS A 101 -4.55 11.17 -5.58
CA CYS A 101 -4.95 11.93 -4.39
C CYS A 101 -6.48 11.86 -4.23
N PRO A 102 -6.99 11.45 -3.05
CA PRO A 102 -8.43 11.30 -2.85
C PRO A 102 -9.18 12.64 -2.85
N GLU A 103 -8.51 13.75 -2.53
CA GLU A 103 -9.12 15.08 -2.46
C GLU A 103 -9.01 15.87 -3.77
N THR A 104 -7.84 15.92 -4.39
CA THR A 104 -7.60 16.75 -5.59
C THR A 104 -7.72 15.98 -6.90
N GLY A 105 -7.72 14.64 -6.87
CA GLY A 105 -7.65 13.80 -8.06
C GLY A 105 -6.27 13.83 -8.74
N ARG A 106 -5.25 14.45 -8.13
CA ARG A 106 -3.89 14.48 -8.68
C ARG A 106 -3.34 13.07 -8.78
N VAL A 107 -2.91 12.70 -9.99
CA VAL A 107 -2.36 11.38 -10.29
C VAL A 107 -0.83 11.38 -10.20
N PHE A 108 -0.28 10.38 -9.53
CA PHE A 108 1.13 10.08 -9.40
C PHE A 108 1.39 8.73 -10.11
N PRO A 109 2.08 8.73 -11.27
CA PRO A 109 2.31 7.50 -12.00
C PRO A 109 3.35 6.61 -11.31
N ILE A 110 3.19 5.30 -11.45
CA ILE A 110 4.16 4.28 -11.07
C ILE A 110 4.74 3.72 -12.37
N THR A 111 6.06 3.82 -12.54
CA THR A 111 6.77 3.33 -13.72
C THR A 111 8.01 2.57 -13.27
N ASP A 112 8.25 1.39 -13.83
CA ASP A 112 9.33 0.48 -13.44
C ASP A 112 9.41 0.24 -11.92
N GLY A 113 8.23 0.20 -11.29
CA GLY A 113 8.10 0.03 -9.85
C GLY A 113 8.49 1.23 -8.99
N ILE A 114 8.68 2.41 -9.57
CA ILE A 114 9.01 3.64 -8.86
C ILE A 114 7.82 4.60 -8.93
N PRO A 115 7.20 4.95 -7.79
CA PRO A 115 6.15 5.97 -7.75
C PRO A 115 6.76 7.36 -7.91
N ASN A 116 6.27 8.15 -8.86
CA ASN A 116 6.69 9.54 -9.04
C ASN A 116 5.80 10.47 -8.21
N MET A 117 6.28 10.87 -7.04
CA MET A 117 5.60 11.77 -6.09
C MET A 117 6.04 13.24 -6.23
N LEU A 118 6.69 13.63 -7.34
CA LEU A 118 7.11 15.00 -7.56
C LEU A 118 5.90 15.91 -7.80
N LEU A 119 5.96 17.09 -7.18
CA LEU A 119 4.98 18.17 -7.31
C LEU A 119 5.60 19.32 -8.10
N ASN A 120 4.78 20.01 -8.89
CA ASN A 120 5.20 21.25 -9.53
C ASN A 120 5.28 22.39 -8.49
N GLU A 121 6.00 23.48 -8.82
CA GLU A 121 6.17 24.62 -7.90
C GLU A 121 4.84 25.28 -7.49
N ASP A 122 3.82 25.22 -8.35
CA ASP A 122 2.48 25.74 -8.09
C ASP A 122 1.62 24.81 -7.22
N GLU A 123 2.01 23.54 -7.10
CA GLU A 123 1.30 22.52 -6.33
C GLU A 123 1.75 22.45 -4.85
N VAL A 124 2.81 23.17 -4.46
CA VAL A 124 3.38 23.21 -3.10
C VAL A 124 2.97 24.45 -2.31
#